data_AF-A0A958KYL1-F1
#
_entry.id   AF-A0A958KYL1-F1
#
_cell.length_a   1.000
_cell.length_b   1.000
_cell.length_c   1.000
_cell.angle_alpha   90.00
_cell.angle_beta   90.00
_cell.angle_gamma   90.00
#
_symmetry.space_group_name_H-M   'P 1'
#
loop_
_entity.id
_entity.type
_entity.pdbx_description
1 polymer ?
#
loop_
_entity_poly.entity_id
_entity_poly.type
_entity_poly.pdbx_seq_one_letter_code
_entity_poly.pdbx_strand_id
1 'polypeptide(L)'
;MKNQSRPELLMPAGSLEKLEYAFAYGADAAYLGVPFFSLRARENEFDLEALFKARQIADQNNKKIYVTANVFAKNRKLSSFLPQLRSWLEAKPDALIMGDPGLMMLAREQHPDLEIHLSVQANAMNWQSVKFWHKSLNVKRIILSRELHLDEVREIKQRVPEVEIEAFVHGSICIAYSGRCLLSSYMSYRDANQGVCDNSCREKFNVYSAKDVSKEDDNIYVEDLRAQGSLYRINEDENGTFIMNAKDLRLIEHLNEIHEAGVCSFKVEGRTKSVNYVSLVARAYKNAIDDMMRGQAFDQSLLGDLDKVANRGYDTGFMMSKLPGHKSQNYETSVARHFTRKFGGVITRFDNTPAGYLSIDVRNKLSVGKECELITPEKEPIRFTINKILNLKNESVEIANGGTGIYFLAGDFDKNPSHGILSIEP
;
A
#
# COMPACT_ATOMS: atom_id res chain seq x y z
N MET A 1 6.36 -18.12 -24.75
CA MET A 1 5.39 -17.25 -24.05
C MET A 1 4.77 -16.30 -25.08
N LYS A 2 3.43 -16.19 -25.15
CA LYS A 2 2.80 -15.18 -26.01
C LYS A 2 3.29 -13.79 -25.57
N ASN A 3 3.49 -12.91 -26.54
CA ASN A 3 4.06 -11.56 -26.43
C ASN A 3 3.18 -10.63 -25.55
N GLN A 4 3.04 -10.92 -24.26
CA GLN A 4 2.36 -10.04 -23.31
C GLN A 4 3.30 -8.90 -22.91
N SER A 5 2.79 -7.67 -22.92
CA SER A 5 3.55 -6.49 -22.49
C SER A 5 3.89 -6.59 -21.01
N ARG A 6 5.10 -6.15 -20.63
CA ARG A 6 5.53 -6.07 -19.22
C ARG A 6 4.43 -5.39 -18.37
N PRO A 7 3.97 -6.02 -17.26
CA PRO A 7 2.97 -5.42 -16.41
C PRO A 7 3.53 -4.17 -15.71
N GLU A 8 2.64 -3.22 -15.44
CA GLU A 8 2.96 -2.00 -14.70
C GLU A 8 3.09 -2.29 -13.20
N LEU A 9 4.15 -1.82 -12.55
CA LEU A 9 4.22 -1.77 -11.09
C LEU A 9 3.64 -0.44 -10.57
N LEU A 10 2.46 -0.51 -9.96
CA LEU A 10 1.75 0.65 -9.42
C LEU A 10 1.93 0.74 -7.89
N MET A 11 2.73 1.71 -7.44
CA MET A 11 3.04 1.93 -6.03
C MET A 11 2.15 3.00 -5.37
N PRO A 12 1.87 2.90 -4.07
CA PRO A 12 1.21 3.96 -3.32
C PRO A 12 2.18 5.10 -3.01
N ALA A 13 1.72 6.35 -3.14
CA ALA A 13 2.42 7.49 -2.57
C ALA A 13 1.47 8.34 -1.70
N GLY A 14 1.86 8.51 -0.44
CA GLY A 14 1.16 9.37 0.54
C GLY A 14 1.78 10.77 0.68
N SER A 15 3.00 10.96 0.18
CA SER A 15 3.75 12.23 0.20
C SER A 15 4.67 12.32 -1.02
N LEU A 16 5.22 13.51 -1.29
CA LEU A 16 6.23 13.71 -2.34
C LEU A 16 7.48 12.86 -2.12
N GLU A 17 7.97 12.77 -0.88
CA GLU A 17 9.11 11.90 -0.51
C GLU A 17 8.82 10.43 -0.91
N LYS A 18 7.63 9.91 -0.58
CA LYS A 18 7.27 8.54 -0.95
C LYS A 18 7.15 8.34 -2.46
N LEU A 19 6.70 9.36 -3.20
CA LEU A 19 6.62 9.34 -4.67
C LEU A 19 8.01 9.23 -5.29
N GLU A 20 8.94 10.09 -4.87
CA GLU A 20 10.33 10.10 -5.35
C GLU A 20 11.00 8.75 -5.10
N TYR A 21 10.86 8.22 -3.88
CA TYR A 21 11.40 6.91 -3.54
C TYR A 21 10.71 5.77 -4.30
N ALA A 22 9.39 5.80 -4.51
CA ALA A 22 8.71 4.79 -5.33
C ALA A 22 9.30 4.71 -6.74
N PHE A 23 9.49 5.87 -7.40
CA PHE A 23 10.07 5.91 -8.74
C PHE A 23 11.55 5.53 -8.75
N ALA A 24 12.34 6.05 -7.82
CA ALA A 24 13.76 5.71 -7.70
C ALA A 24 13.96 4.19 -7.56
N TYR A 25 13.13 3.52 -6.76
CA TYR A 25 13.19 2.07 -6.53
C TYR A 25 12.43 1.23 -7.56
N GLY A 26 11.96 1.83 -8.65
CA GLY A 26 11.56 1.10 -9.85
C GLY A 26 10.06 0.96 -10.11
N ALA A 27 9.20 1.71 -9.43
CA ALA A 27 7.79 1.81 -9.79
C ALA A 27 7.60 2.38 -11.21
N ASP A 28 6.57 1.93 -11.92
CA ASP A 28 6.20 2.44 -13.25
C ASP A 28 5.17 3.57 -13.17
N ALA A 29 4.30 3.48 -12.16
CA ALA A 29 3.31 4.47 -11.85
C ALA A 29 3.14 4.59 -10.33
N ALA A 30 2.62 5.73 -9.89
CA ALA A 30 2.25 5.93 -8.49
C ALA A 30 0.84 6.49 -8.37
N TYR A 31 0.09 6.05 -7.36
CA TYR A 31 -1.23 6.61 -7.07
C TYR A 31 -1.23 7.50 -5.84
N LEU A 32 -1.80 8.70 -6.00
CA LEU A 32 -1.77 9.81 -5.07
C LEU A 32 -3.18 10.09 -4.56
N GLY A 33 -3.33 10.35 -3.26
CA GLY A 33 -4.63 10.67 -2.70
C GLY A 33 -4.83 12.16 -2.50
N VAL A 34 -5.86 12.72 -3.14
CA VAL A 34 -6.28 14.11 -2.87
C VAL A 34 -7.13 14.19 -1.61
N PRO A 35 -6.96 15.24 -0.78
CA PRO A 35 -7.82 15.49 0.37
C PRO A 35 -9.31 15.48 -0.02
N PHE A 36 -10.16 15.16 0.95
CA PHE A 36 -11.64 15.19 0.84
C PHE A 36 -12.30 14.14 -0.08
N PHE A 37 -11.66 13.70 -1.17
CA PHE A 37 -12.20 12.69 -2.11
C PHE A 37 -11.41 11.38 -2.16
N SER A 38 -10.36 11.23 -1.35
CA SER A 38 -9.60 9.98 -1.20
C SER A 38 -9.94 9.23 0.09
N LEU A 39 -9.94 7.89 0.05
CA LEU A 39 -10.18 7.03 1.21
C LEU A 39 -9.08 7.02 2.30
N ARG A 40 -8.04 7.84 2.16
CA ARG A 40 -6.99 8.03 3.19
C ARG A 40 -6.66 9.50 3.37
N ALA A 41 -7.71 10.34 3.37
CA ALA A 41 -7.58 11.79 3.28
C ALA A 41 -6.77 12.43 4.41
N ARG A 42 -6.59 11.76 5.57
CA ARG A 42 -5.82 12.29 6.70
C ARG A 42 -4.32 12.03 6.58
N GLU A 43 -3.93 11.04 5.78
CA GLU A 43 -2.56 10.56 5.67
C GLU A 43 -1.90 10.91 4.32
N ASN A 44 -2.58 11.72 3.49
CA ASN A 44 -2.07 12.18 2.22
C ASN A 44 -1.70 13.67 2.29
N GLU A 45 -0.53 14.01 1.78
CA GLU A 45 0.01 15.38 1.75
C GLU A 45 -0.22 16.07 0.39
N PHE A 46 -1.04 15.49 -0.50
CA PHE A 46 -1.22 15.98 -1.88
C PHE A 46 -2.32 17.02 -2.01
N ASP A 47 -2.02 18.25 -1.61
CA ASP A 47 -2.77 19.42 -2.09
C ASP A 47 -2.44 19.74 -3.57
N LEU A 48 -3.00 20.83 -4.10
CA LEU A 48 -2.83 21.20 -5.49
C LEU A 48 -1.36 21.52 -5.85
N GLU A 49 -0.62 22.19 -4.96
CA GLU A 49 0.80 22.51 -5.18
C GLU A 49 1.63 21.22 -5.22
N ALA A 50 1.38 20.31 -4.28
CA ALA A 50 2.02 19.00 -4.25
C ALA A 50 1.68 18.16 -5.49
N LEU A 51 0.47 18.26 -6.06
CA LEU A 51 0.13 17.59 -7.32
C LEU A 51 0.97 18.11 -8.50
N PHE A 52 1.19 19.42 -8.60
CA PHE A 52 2.07 19.97 -9.64
C PHE A 52 3.51 19.49 -9.49
N LYS A 53 4.04 19.48 -8.26
CA LYS A 53 5.37 18.90 -7.98
C LYS A 53 5.43 17.42 -8.33
N ALA A 54 4.37 16.67 -8.00
CA ALA A 54 4.27 15.25 -8.35
C ALA A 54 4.31 15.00 -9.86
N ARG A 55 3.59 15.83 -10.64
CA ARG A 55 3.63 15.78 -12.11
C ARG A 55 5.04 16.05 -12.63
N GLN A 56 5.71 17.07 -12.10
CA GLN A 56 7.10 17.38 -12.48
C GLN A 56 8.05 16.21 -12.19
N ILE A 57 7.96 15.61 -11.01
CA ILE A 57 8.77 14.43 -10.63
C ILE A 57 8.48 13.27 -11.58
N ALA A 58 7.21 13.02 -11.89
CA ALA A 58 6.80 11.96 -12.79
C ALA A 58 7.34 12.16 -14.23
N ASP A 59 7.26 13.39 -14.75
CA ASP A 59 7.80 13.73 -16.08
C ASP A 59 9.31 13.55 -16.15
N GLN A 60 10.04 14.00 -15.13
CA GLN A 60 11.50 13.84 -15.03
C GLN A 60 11.93 12.38 -15.02
N ASN A 61 11.10 11.49 -14.48
CA ASN A 61 11.38 10.05 -14.41
C ASN A 61 10.73 9.26 -15.56
N ASN A 62 9.95 9.91 -16.44
CA ASN A 62 9.12 9.28 -17.47
C ASN A 62 8.17 8.21 -16.88
N LYS A 63 7.47 8.58 -15.80
CA LYS A 63 6.56 7.74 -15.03
C LYS A 63 5.16 8.36 -14.98
N LYS A 64 4.17 7.55 -14.57
CA LYS A 64 2.77 7.97 -14.51
C LYS A 64 2.31 8.29 -13.09
N ILE A 65 1.36 9.19 -12.96
CA ILE A 65 0.66 9.48 -11.69
C ILE A 65 -0.85 9.34 -11.85
N TYR A 66 -1.46 8.65 -10.88
CA TYR A 66 -2.92 8.46 -10.83
C TYR A 66 -3.51 9.13 -9.60
N VAL A 67 -4.49 10.00 -9.78
CA VAL A 67 -5.12 10.70 -8.65
C VAL A 67 -6.37 9.94 -8.19
N THR A 68 -6.45 9.62 -6.90
CA THR A 68 -7.60 8.89 -6.36
C THR A 68 -8.72 9.85 -5.93
N ALA A 69 -9.88 9.76 -6.58
CA ALA A 69 -11.15 10.35 -6.17
C ALA A 69 -12.16 9.21 -5.89
N ASN A 70 -11.80 8.34 -4.95
CA ASN A 70 -12.37 7.00 -4.81
C ASN A 70 -13.33 6.81 -3.64
N VAL A 71 -13.83 7.89 -3.06
CA VAL A 71 -14.94 7.85 -2.08
C VAL A 71 -16.28 7.62 -2.78
N PHE A 72 -17.22 7.01 -2.08
CA PHE A 72 -18.65 7.12 -2.44
C PHE A 72 -19.21 8.41 -1.84
N ALA A 73 -19.63 9.35 -2.69
CA ALA A 73 -19.95 10.69 -2.21
C ALA A 73 -21.35 10.76 -1.59
N LYS A 74 -21.44 11.38 -0.42
CA LYS A 74 -22.72 11.86 0.14
C LYS A 74 -23.11 13.16 -0.58
N ASN A 75 -24.40 13.49 -0.65
CA ASN A 75 -24.93 14.68 -1.34
C ASN A 75 -24.14 15.98 -1.05
N ARG A 76 -23.73 16.18 0.20
CA ARG A 76 -22.92 17.34 0.62
C ARG A 76 -21.60 17.54 -0.15
N LYS A 77 -21.05 16.49 -0.76
CA LYS A 77 -19.81 16.54 -1.53
C LYS A 77 -20.04 16.94 -3.00
N LEU A 78 -21.25 16.71 -3.53
CA LEU A 78 -21.57 16.89 -4.96
C LEU A 78 -21.30 18.32 -5.44
N SER A 79 -21.73 19.32 -4.68
CA SER A 79 -21.55 20.74 -5.03
C SER A 79 -20.08 21.15 -5.14
N SER A 80 -19.19 20.50 -4.38
CA SER A 80 -17.76 20.80 -4.36
C SER A 80 -16.92 19.93 -5.30
N PHE A 81 -17.51 18.88 -5.90
CA PHE A 81 -16.77 17.94 -6.73
C PHE A 81 -16.25 18.56 -8.02
N LEU A 82 -17.11 19.18 -8.83
CA LEU A 82 -16.69 19.77 -10.11
C LEU A 82 -15.63 20.87 -9.96
N PRO A 83 -15.73 21.80 -8.99
CA PRO A 83 -14.64 22.74 -8.72
C PRO A 83 -13.30 22.04 -8.40
N GLN A 84 -13.31 21.03 -7.53
CA GLN A 84 -12.08 20.31 -7.16
C GLN A 84 -11.53 19.47 -8.31
N LEU A 85 -12.40 18.82 -9.09
CA LEU A 85 -12.03 18.08 -10.29
C LEU A 85 -11.25 18.99 -11.26
N ARG A 86 -11.76 20.19 -11.54
CA ARG A 86 -11.07 21.15 -12.40
C ARG A 86 -9.65 21.44 -11.89
N SER A 87 -9.51 21.73 -10.60
CA SER A 87 -8.20 21.97 -10.00
C SER A 87 -7.26 20.78 -10.15
N TRP A 88 -7.71 19.55 -9.90
CA TRP A 88 -6.83 18.38 -10.05
C TRP A 88 -6.38 18.15 -11.49
N LEU A 89 -7.24 18.45 -12.47
CA LEU A 89 -6.91 18.28 -13.89
C LEU A 89 -5.90 19.30 -14.39
N GLU A 90 -5.73 20.44 -13.72
CA GLU A 90 -4.65 21.38 -14.03
C GLU A 90 -3.27 20.74 -13.87
N ALA A 91 -3.11 19.82 -12.90
CA ALA A 91 -1.89 19.04 -12.70
C ALA A 91 -1.69 17.90 -13.72
N LYS A 92 -2.66 17.70 -14.63
CA LYS A 92 -2.61 16.69 -15.72
C LYS A 92 -2.23 15.29 -15.23
N PRO A 93 -3.00 14.69 -14.30
CA PRO A 93 -2.81 13.29 -13.94
C PRO A 93 -3.08 12.38 -15.14
N ASP A 94 -2.39 11.24 -15.22
CA ASP A 94 -2.56 10.29 -16.32
C ASP A 94 -3.93 9.59 -16.26
N ALA A 95 -4.48 9.41 -15.07
CA ALA A 95 -5.82 8.89 -14.86
C ALA A 95 -6.38 9.28 -13.49
N LEU A 96 -7.71 9.25 -13.34
CA LEU A 96 -8.37 9.26 -12.04
C LEU A 96 -8.81 7.85 -11.62
N ILE A 97 -8.50 7.46 -10.39
CA ILE A 97 -9.05 6.25 -9.78
C ILE A 97 -10.32 6.64 -9.02
N MET A 98 -11.49 6.24 -9.53
CA MET A 98 -12.80 6.65 -9.03
C MET A 98 -13.64 5.45 -8.58
N GLY A 99 -14.53 5.65 -7.61
CA GLY A 99 -15.44 4.59 -7.13
C GLY A 99 -16.92 4.88 -7.37
N ASP A 100 -17.32 6.15 -7.30
CA ASP A 100 -18.72 6.58 -7.35
C ASP A 100 -19.21 6.78 -8.79
N PRO A 101 -20.25 6.06 -9.25
CA PRO A 101 -20.76 6.17 -10.62
C PRO A 101 -21.33 7.56 -10.94
N GLY A 102 -21.97 8.22 -9.97
CA GLY A 102 -22.52 9.56 -10.17
C GLY A 102 -21.42 10.60 -10.35
N LEU A 103 -20.35 10.52 -9.56
CA LEU A 103 -19.18 11.38 -9.78
C LEU A 103 -18.48 11.10 -11.11
N MET A 104 -18.40 9.84 -11.54
CA MET A 104 -17.82 9.49 -12.85
C MET A 104 -18.64 10.09 -14.00
N MET A 105 -19.98 10.03 -13.92
CA MET A 105 -20.86 10.67 -14.90
C MET A 105 -20.59 12.18 -14.96
N LEU A 106 -20.60 12.86 -13.82
CA LEU A 106 -20.30 14.30 -13.74
C LEU A 106 -18.90 14.64 -14.31
N ALA A 107 -17.89 13.81 -14.03
CA ALA A 107 -16.55 14.02 -14.55
C ALA A 107 -16.50 13.89 -16.08
N ARG A 108 -17.20 12.90 -16.64
CA ARG A 108 -17.26 12.69 -18.09
C ARG A 108 -18.09 13.71 -18.85
N GLU A 109 -19.17 14.20 -18.26
CA GLU A 109 -19.96 15.28 -18.86
C GLU A 109 -19.12 16.53 -19.11
N GLN A 110 -18.18 16.83 -18.22
CA GLN A 110 -17.27 17.96 -18.34
C GLN A 110 -15.99 17.62 -19.13
N HIS A 111 -15.49 16.39 -19.00
CA HIS A 111 -14.24 15.92 -19.60
C HIS A 111 -14.42 14.52 -20.22
N PRO A 112 -14.97 14.41 -21.45
CA PRO A 112 -15.29 13.12 -22.07
C PRO A 112 -14.09 12.19 -22.24
N ASP A 113 -12.93 12.78 -22.52
CA ASP A 113 -11.67 12.07 -22.79
C ASP A 113 -10.88 11.72 -21.51
N LEU A 114 -11.40 12.08 -20.33
CA LEU A 114 -10.73 11.78 -19.07
C LEU A 114 -10.58 10.26 -18.89
N GLU A 115 -9.36 9.83 -18.63
CA GLU A 115 -9.05 8.44 -18.33
C GLU A 115 -9.45 8.12 -16.88
N ILE A 116 -10.35 7.14 -16.74
CA ILE A 116 -10.90 6.73 -15.45
C ILE A 116 -10.57 5.25 -15.24
N HIS A 117 -9.96 4.97 -14.11
CA HIS A 117 -9.75 3.63 -13.57
C HIS A 117 -10.79 3.36 -12.47
N LEU A 118 -11.44 2.19 -12.52
CA LEU A 118 -12.40 1.82 -11.48
C LEU A 118 -11.67 1.39 -10.21
N SER A 119 -11.97 2.06 -9.11
CA SER A 119 -11.53 1.70 -7.77
C SER A 119 -12.09 0.35 -7.35
N VAL A 120 -11.28 -0.45 -6.63
CA VAL A 120 -11.71 -1.71 -5.98
C VAL A 120 -12.94 -1.54 -5.10
N GLN A 121 -13.22 -0.31 -4.64
CA GLN A 121 -14.43 0.06 -3.90
C GLN A 121 -15.74 -0.28 -4.62
N ALA A 122 -15.72 -0.35 -5.94
CA ALA A 122 -16.89 -0.71 -6.74
C ALA A 122 -17.16 -2.24 -6.76
N ASN A 123 -16.29 -3.05 -6.15
CA ASN A 123 -16.43 -4.51 -6.02
C ASN A 123 -16.71 -5.21 -7.37
N ALA A 124 -15.88 -4.93 -8.38
CA ALA A 124 -15.97 -5.60 -9.67
C ALA A 124 -15.44 -7.04 -9.57
N MET A 125 -16.35 -8.02 -9.68
CA MET A 125 -16.06 -9.43 -9.39
C MET A 125 -16.45 -10.42 -10.48
N ASN A 126 -17.19 -9.97 -11.47
CA ASN A 126 -17.59 -10.82 -12.58
C ASN A 126 -17.50 -10.02 -13.86
N TRP A 127 -17.43 -10.73 -14.98
CA TRP A 127 -17.23 -10.11 -16.28
C TRP A 127 -18.41 -9.23 -16.69
N GLN A 128 -19.64 -9.50 -16.21
CA GLN A 128 -20.80 -8.64 -16.47
C GLN A 128 -20.64 -7.27 -15.80
N SER A 129 -20.19 -7.22 -14.54
CA SER A 129 -19.90 -5.97 -13.85
C SER A 129 -18.77 -5.20 -14.54
N VAL A 130 -17.69 -5.88 -14.92
CA VAL A 130 -16.57 -5.27 -15.65
C VAL A 130 -17.04 -4.71 -16.99
N LYS A 131 -17.85 -5.47 -17.73
CA LYS A 131 -18.47 -5.04 -18.99
C LYS A 131 -19.41 -3.84 -18.81
N PHE A 132 -20.21 -3.82 -17.75
CA PHE A 132 -21.10 -2.70 -17.42
C PHE A 132 -20.30 -1.41 -17.24
N TRP A 133 -19.29 -1.41 -16.37
CA TRP A 133 -18.46 -0.22 -16.12
C TRP A 133 -17.76 0.27 -17.39
N HIS A 134 -17.25 -0.65 -18.20
CA HIS A 134 -16.63 -0.31 -19.47
C HIS A 134 -17.63 0.28 -20.47
N LYS A 135 -18.79 -0.36 -20.71
CA LYS A 135 -19.76 0.09 -21.72
C LYS A 135 -20.52 1.35 -21.31
N SER A 136 -20.88 1.48 -20.03
CA SER A 136 -21.70 2.60 -19.55
C SER A 136 -20.89 3.85 -19.26
N LEU A 137 -19.63 3.70 -18.81
CA LEU A 137 -18.80 4.83 -18.36
C LEU A 137 -17.40 4.79 -18.97
N ASN A 138 -17.20 4.12 -20.11
CA ASN A 138 -15.92 4.05 -20.86
C ASN A 138 -14.69 3.82 -19.96
N VAL A 139 -14.85 3.08 -18.86
CA VAL A 139 -13.76 2.80 -17.94
C VAL A 139 -12.73 1.93 -18.66
N LYS A 140 -11.47 2.37 -18.68
CA LYS A 140 -10.39 1.70 -19.43
C LYS A 140 -9.72 0.60 -18.62
N ARG A 141 -9.50 0.87 -17.34
CA ARG A 141 -8.88 -0.06 -16.41
C ARG A 141 -9.77 -0.32 -15.20
N ILE A 142 -9.88 -1.57 -14.80
CA ILE A 142 -10.68 -1.98 -13.65
C ILE A 142 -9.79 -2.67 -12.63
N ILE A 143 -9.78 -2.12 -11.41
CA ILE A 143 -9.14 -2.73 -10.25
C ILE A 143 -10.10 -3.77 -9.70
N LEU A 144 -9.78 -5.04 -9.91
CA LEU A 144 -10.65 -6.14 -9.51
C LEU A 144 -10.70 -6.32 -7.99
N SER A 145 -11.79 -6.92 -7.53
CA SER A 145 -11.97 -7.32 -6.13
C SER A 145 -10.88 -8.28 -5.69
N ARG A 146 -10.46 -8.17 -4.42
CA ARG A 146 -9.41 -9.03 -3.82
C ARG A 146 -9.93 -10.42 -3.41
N GLU A 147 -11.21 -10.65 -3.61
CA GLU A 147 -11.97 -11.84 -3.26
C GLU A 147 -12.03 -12.85 -4.42
N LEU A 148 -11.48 -12.51 -5.60
CA LEU A 148 -11.49 -13.40 -6.77
C LEU A 148 -10.35 -14.41 -6.74
N HIS A 149 -10.65 -15.61 -7.23
CA HIS A 149 -9.67 -16.62 -7.58
C HIS A 149 -9.02 -16.33 -8.93
N LEU A 150 -7.81 -16.84 -9.14
CA LEU A 150 -7.07 -16.64 -10.40
C LEU A 150 -7.85 -17.10 -11.64
N ASP A 151 -8.58 -18.21 -11.55
CA ASP A 151 -9.39 -18.72 -12.67
C ASP A 151 -10.55 -17.79 -13.02
N GLU A 152 -11.15 -17.13 -12.02
CA GLU A 152 -12.20 -16.12 -12.23
C GLU A 152 -11.63 -14.86 -12.87
N VAL A 153 -10.44 -14.41 -12.45
CA VAL A 153 -9.72 -13.30 -13.09
C VAL A 153 -9.45 -13.64 -14.57
N ARG A 154 -9.02 -14.87 -14.85
CA ARG A 154 -8.77 -15.34 -16.22
C ARG A 154 -10.06 -15.36 -17.05
N GLU A 155 -11.16 -15.86 -16.50
CA GLU A 155 -12.47 -15.82 -17.16
C GLU A 155 -12.90 -14.38 -17.47
N ILE A 156 -12.77 -13.47 -16.49
CA ILE A 156 -13.07 -12.05 -16.68
C ILE A 156 -12.28 -11.52 -17.87
N LYS A 157 -10.95 -11.67 -17.90
CA LYS A 157 -10.15 -11.15 -19.00
C LYS A 157 -10.54 -11.76 -20.36
N GLN A 158 -10.84 -13.06 -20.41
CA GLN A 158 -11.27 -13.72 -21.65
C GLN A 158 -12.59 -13.17 -22.19
N ARG A 159 -13.54 -12.83 -21.30
CA ARG A 159 -14.87 -12.33 -21.66
C ARG A 159 -14.89 -10.84 -22.02
N VAL A 160 -13.94 -10.05 -21.49
CA VAL A 160 -13.78 -8.61 -21.75
C VAL A 160 -12.32 -8.26 -22.08
N PRO A 161 -11.78 -8.76 -23.21
CA PRO A 161 -10.36 -8.60 -23.55
C PRO A 161 -9.94 -7.15 -23.76
N GLU A 162 -10.86 -6.24 -24.07
CA GLU A 162 -10.61 -4.82 -24.29
C GLU A 162 -10.36 -4.01 -23.02
N VAL A 163 -10.71 -4.55 -21.83
CA VAL A 163 -10.58 -3.85 -20.55
C VAL A 163 -9.25 -4.22 -19.89
N GLU A 164 -8.49 -3.23 -19.45
CA GLU A 164 -7.28 -3.44 -18.65
C GLU A 164 -7.65 -3.92 -17.25
N ILE A 165 -6.95 -4.95 -16.77
CA ILE A 165 -7.19 -5.54 -15.46
C ILE A 165 -6.02 -5.22 -14.54
N GLU A 166 -6.34 -4.57 -13.41
CA GLU A 166 -5.41 -4.27 -12.33
C GLU A 166 -5.79 -5.11 -11.10
N ALA A 167 -4.78 -5.64 -10.40
CA ALA A 167 -5.01 -6.44 -9.19
C ALA A 167 -4.04 -6.04 -8.08
N PHE A 168 -4.49 -6.11 -6.83
CA PHE A 168 -3.61 -5.97 -5.69
C PHE A 168 -2.72 -7.21 -5.56
N VAL A 169 -1.42 -7.00 -5.39
CA VAL A 169 -0.44 -8.08 -5.20
C VAL A 169 0.26 -8.03 -3.84
N HIS A 170 0.19 -6.89 -3.14
CA HIS A 170 0.83 -6.72 -1.84
C HIS A 170 0.07 -5.77 -0.92
N GLY A 171 0.21 -5.99 0.38
CA GLY A 171 -0.22 -5.07 1.42
C GLY A 171 -1.53 -5.47 2.08
N SER A 172 -2.08 -4.56 2.88
CA SER A 172 -3.15 -4.90 3.81
C SER A 172 -4.49 -5.28 3.15
N ILE A 173 -5.08 -6.39 3.60
CA ILE A 173 -6.42 -6.87 3.20
C ILE A 173 -7.49 -6.38 4.19
N CYS A 174 -8.69 -6.09 3.70
CA CYS A 174 -9.85 -5.76 4.52
C CYS A 174 -10.69 -7.02 4.80
N ILE A 175 -11.28 -7.13 5.99
CA ILE A 175 -12.12 -8.28 6.39
C ILE A 175 -13.54 -8.20 5.79
N ALA A 176 -14.02 -6.99 5.54
CA ALA A 176 -15.27 -6.76 4.81
C ALA A 176 -14.99 -6.59 3.32
N TYR A 177 -15.96 -7.02 2.49
CA TYR A 177 -15.97 -6.91 1.03
C TYR A 177 -15.32 -5.61 0.58
N SER A 178 -14.10 -5.78 0.06
CA SER A 178 -13.05 -4.78 -0.09
C SER A 178 -13.45 -3.32 0.14
N GLY A 179 -13.42 -2.93 1.42
CA GLY A 179 -13.50 -1.54 1.87
C GLY A 179 -14.89 -1.02 2.24
N ARG A 180 -15.93 -1.85 2.21
CA ARG A 180 -17.19 -1.59 2.95
C ARG A 180 -17.04 -1.91 4.44
N CYS A 181 -16.00 -1.37 5.06
CA CYS A 181 -15.69 -1.62 6.47
C CYS A 181 -16.66 -0.84 7.36
N LEU A 182 -17.57 -1.54 8.05
CA LEU A 182 -18.43 -0.93 9.07
C LEU A 182 -17.76 -0.90 10.46
N LEU A 183 -16.68 -1.64 10.65
CA LEU A 183 -16.06 -1.83 11.96
C LEU A 183 -15.53 -0.52 12.55
N SER A 184 -14.81 0.29 11.76
CA SER A 184 -14.35 1.64 12.16
C SER A 184 -15.52 2.57 12.47
N SER A 185 -16.61 2.48 11.70
CA SER A 185 -17.80 3.31 11.94
C SER A 185 -18.47 2.96 13.26
N TYR A 186 -18.53 1.66 13.57
CA TYR A 186 -19.22 1.14 14.75
C TYR A 186 -18.39 1.31 16.03
N MET A 187 -17.07 1.09 15.94
CA MET A 187 -16.17 1.10 17.10
C MET A 187 -15.67 2.50 17.47
N SER A 188 -15.45 3.40 16.50
CA SER A 188 -14.86 4.72 16.77
C SER A 188 -15.61 5.89 16.13
N TYR A 189 -16.83 5.65 15.63
CA TYR A 189 -17.65 6.65 14.95
C TYR A 189 -16.95 7.28 13.73
N ARG A 190 -15.97 6.58 13.15
CA ARG A 190 -15.23 7.01 11.98
C ARG A 190 -15.62 6.20 10.76
N ASP A 191 -16.31 6.85 9.83
CA ASP A 191 -16.76 6.25 8.57
C ASP A 191 -15.58 5.87 7.66
N ALA A 192 -15.18 4.59 7.68
CA ALA A 192 -14.09 4.10 6.87
C ALA A 192 -14.32 4.30 5.36
N ASN A 193 -15.58 4.35 4.93
CA ASN A 193 -15.98 4.58 3.53
C ASN A 193 -15.91 6.06 3.11
N GLN A 194 -15.61 6.96 4.03
CA GLN A 194 -15.35 8.38 3.76
C GLN A 194 -13.88 8.77 3.94
N GLY A 195 -13.01 7.78 4.10
CA GLY A 195 -11.57 7.97 4.15
C GLY A 195 -11.01 8.34 5.51
N VAL A 196 -11.74 8.04 6.57
CA VAL A 196 -11.31 8.24 7.96
C VAL A 196 -11.15 6.91 8.71
N CYS A 197 -10.89 5.81 7.99
CA CYS A 197 -10.68 4.48 8.57
C CYS A 197 -9.54 4.50 9.61
N ASP A 198 -9.81 3.98 10.79
CA ASP A 198 -8.87 4.02 11.90
C ASP A 198 -8.17 2.72 12.23
N ASN A 199 -8.43 1.69 11.44
CA ASN A 199 -7.92 0.34 11.65
C ASN A 199 -8.46 -0.33 12.92
N SER A 200 -9.71 -0.07 13.32
CA SER A 200 -10.38 -0.72 14.47
C SER A 200 -10.30 -2.24 14.47
N CYS A 201 -10.22 -2.88 13.29
CA CYS A 201 -9.97 -4.32 13.23
C CYS A 201 -8.69 -4.69 13.96
N ARG A 202 -7.63 -3.88 13.84
CA ARG A 202 -6.25 -4.15 14.23
C ARG A 202 -5.93 -3.81 15.68
N GLU A 203 -6.90 -3.97 16.56
CA GLU A 203 -6.73 -3.86 18.01
C GLU A 203 -6.75 -5.25 18.68
N LYS A 204 -6.46 -5.38 19.98
CA LYS A 204 -6.39 -6.67 20.70
C LYS A 204 -7.76 -7.13 21.24
N PHE A 205 -8.06 -8.43 21.16
CA PHE A 205 -9.29 -9.08 21.65
C PHE A 205 -8.99 -10.51 22.23
N ASN A 206 -9.77 -11.01 23.20
CA ASN A 206 -9.88 -12.38 23.76
C ASN A 206 -11.06 -13.17 23.14
N VAL A 207 -11.23 -14.50 23.35
CA VAL A 207 -12.35 -15.32 22.80
C VAL A 207 -12.79 -16.44 23.75
N TYR A 208 -14.10 -16.77 23.76
CA TYR A 208 -14.83 -17.64 24.68
C TYR A 208 -15.97 -18.39 23.96
N SER A 209 -16.31 -19.61 24.37
CA SER A 209 -17.59 -20.24 23.99
C SER A 209 -18.74 -19.76 24.88
N ALA A 210 -19.99 -19.84 24.42
CA ALA A 210 -21.16 -19.56 25.26
C ALA A 210 -21.15 -20.33 26.60
N LYS A 211 -20.66 -21.58 26.59
CA LYS A 211 -20.50 -22.40 27.80
C LYS A 211 -19.41 -21.89 28.74
N ASP A 212 -18.33 -21.32 28.19
CA ASP A 212 -17.22 -20.75 28.97
C ASP A 212 -17.62 -19.45 29.69
N VAL A 213 -18.76 -18.84 29.32
CA VAL A 213 -19.23 -17.54 29.87
C VAL A 213 -20.67 -17.58 30.36
N SER A 214 -21.17 -18.78 30.67
CA SER A 214 -22.47 -19.02 31.30
C SER A 214 -23.67 -18.46 30.53
N LYS A 215 -23.67 -18.61 29.20
CA LYS A 215 -24.78 -18.24 28.31
C LYS A 215 -25.47 -19.49 27.76
N GLU A 216 -26.80 -19.48 27.73
CA GLU A 216 -27.65 -20.57 27.25
C GLU A 216 -27.94 -20.46 25.73
N ASP A 217 -26.89 -20.24 24.93
CA ASP A 217 -26.96 -20.26 23.47
C ASP A 217 -25.78 -21.03 22.85
N ASP A 218 -25.82 -21.31 21.54
CA ASP A 218 -24.76 -22.07 20.83
C ASP A 218 -23.70 -21.16 20.16
N ASN A 219 -23.62 -19.87 20.52
CA ASN A 219 -22.75 -18.92 19.84
C ASN A 219 -21.35 -18.86 20.45
N ILE A 220 -20.39 -18.37 19.67
CA ILE A 220 -19.04 -18.05 20.14
C ILE A 220 -19.02 -16.58 20.58
N TYR A 221 -18.13 -16.19 21.48
CA TYR A 221 -18.01 -14.83 21.99
C TYR A 221 -16.54 -14.37 21.95
N VAL A 222 -16.23 -13.20 21.41
CA VAL A 222 -14.90 -12.58 21.45
C VAL A 222 -14.89 -11.60 22.60
N GLU A 223 -14.07 -11.74 23.63
CA GLU A 223 -13.90 -10.65 24.59
C GLU A 223 -12.91 -9.58 24.10
N ASP A 224 -12.90 -8.37 24.65
CA ASP A 224 -11.78 -7.45 24.48
C ASP A 224 -10.91 -7.43 25.74
N LEU A 225 -9.62 -7.77 25.61
CA LEU A 225 -8.68 -7.80 26.74
C LEU A 225 -8.39 -6.44 27.39
N ARG A 226 -8.79 -5.35 26.75
CA ARG A 226 -8.69 -3.99 27.29
C ARG A 226 -9.91 -3.62 28.13
N ALA A 227 -10.95 -4.45 28.11
CA ALA A 227 -12.17 -4.35 28.92
C ALA A 227 -12.60 -5.76 29.40
N GLN A 228 -11.80 -6.32 30.32
CA GLN A 228 -12.06 -7.63 30.94
C GLN A 228 -13.53 -7.77 31.36
N GLY A 229 -14.17 -8.83 30.89
CA GLY A 229 -15.58 -9.19 31.07
C GLY A 229 -16.49 -8.96 29.85
N SER A 230 -16.03 -8.25 28.81
CA SER A 230 -16.89 -7.81 27.69
C SER A 230 -16.85 -8.76 26.50
N LEU A 231 -17.87 -9.61 26.34
CA LEU A 231 -17.96 -10.70 25.38
C LEU A 231 -18.85 -10.37 24.17
N TYR A 232 -18.29 -10.40 22.96
CA TYR A 232 -18.93 -10.09 21.67
C TYR A 232 -19.36 -11.35 20.95
N ARG A 233 -20.67 -11.52 20.82
CA ARG A 233 -21.26 -12.66 20.15
C ARG A 233 -20.88 -12.72 18.65
N ILE A 234 -20.31 -13.84 18.27
CA ILE A 234 -20.14 -14.33 16.91
C ILE A 234 -21.52 -14.80 16.44
N ASN A 235 -22.15 -14.03 15.57
CA ASN A 235 -23.43 -14.40 14.95
C ASN A 235 -23.20 -14.91 13.55
N GLU A 236 -23.80 -16.05 13.24
CA GLU A 236 -23.84 -16.69 11.93
C GLU A 236 -25.30 -16.77 11.48
N ASP A 237 -25.61 -16.18 10.33
CA ASP A 237 -26.87 -16.42 9.62
C ASP A 237 -26.60 -16.80 8.16
N GLU A 238 -27.66 -17.05 7.39
CA GLU A 238 -27.58 -17.41 5.97
C GLU A 238 -26.93 -16.33 5.06
N ASN A 239 -26.68 -15.12 5.59
CA ASN A 239 -25.95 -14.03 4.96
C ASN A 239 -24.57 -13.74 5.59
N GLY A 240 -24.14 -14.55 6.56
CA GLY A 240 -22.74 -14.62 7.00
C GLY A 240 -22.49 -14.36 8.49
N THR A 241 -21.20 -14.39 8.82
CA THR A 241 -20.67 -14.45 10.20
C THR A 241 -19.58 -13.39 10.40
N PHE A 242 -19.67 -12.60 11.48
CA PHE A 242 -19.07 -11.26 11.55
C PHE A 242 -17.98 -11.06 12.62
N ILE A 243 -16.70 -11.42 12.38
CA ILE A 243 -15.57 -11.32 13.35
C ILE A 243 -14.17 -11.40 12.65
N MET A 244 -13.11 -10.69 13.10
CA MET A 244 -11.63 -10.99 12.93
C MET A 244 -10.74 -10.15 11.98
N ASN A 245 -9.40 -10.40 12.00
CA ASN A 245 -8.23 -9.62 11.50
C ASN A 245 -7.31 -10.35 10.49
N ALA A 246 -7.26 -9.91 9.22
CA ALA A 246 -6.47 -10.59 8.18
C ALA A 246 -4.96 -10.27 8.19
N LYS A 247 -4.13 -11.26 7.81
CA LYS A 247 -2.72 -11.08 7.41
C LYS A 247 -2.60 -10.16 6.20
N ASP A 248 -1.39 -9.64 5.93
CA ASP A 248 -1.14 -8.82 4.75
C ASP A 248 -1.02 -9.72 3.49
N LEU A 249 -1.50 -9.24 2.34
CA LEU A 249 -1.36 -9.91 1.05
C LEU A 249 0.10 -9.94 0.61
N ARG A 250 0.58 -11.07 0.10
CA ARG A 250 1.84 -11.17 -0.65
C ARG A 250 1.70 -12.19 -1.77
N LEU A 251 1.84 -11.71 -3.00
CA LEU A 251 1.73 -12.52 -4.22
C LEU A 251 2.98 -12.46 -5.11
N ILE A 252 4.11 -11.99 -4.59
CA ILE A 252 5.36 -11.81 -5.35
C ILE A 252 5.87 -13.09 -6.02
N GLU A 253 5.60 -14.25 -5.42
CA GLU A 253 5.98 -15.57 -5.95
C GLU A 253 5.10 -16.01 -7.13
N HIS A 254 3.91 -15.40 -7.28
CA HIS A 254 2.86 -15.81 -8.20
C HIS A 254 2.68 -14.81 -9.36
N LEU A 255 3.57 -13.84 -9.52
CA LEU A 255 3.41 -12.77 -10.52
C LEU A 255 3.26 -13.31 -11.94
N ASN A 256 3.96 -14.40 -12.30
CA ASN A 256 3.84 -15.00 -13.62
C ASN A 256 2.43 -15.54 -13.88
N GLU A 257 1.88 -16.29 -12.93
CA GLU A 257 0.52 -16.87 -13.02
C GLU A 257 -0.54 -15.77 -13.11
N ILE A 258 -0.37 -14.69 -12.33
CA ILE A 258 -1.25 -13.52 -12.31
C ILE A 258 -1.18 -12.75 -13.63
N HIS A 259 0.01 -12.57 -14.18
CA HIS A 259 0.20 -11.94 -15.49
C HIS A 259 -0.43 -12.76 -16.61
N GLU A 260 -0.22 -14.08 -16.61
CA GLU A 260 -0.80 -15.01 -17.59
C GLU A 260 -2.33 -15.03 -17.53
N ALA A 261 -2.93 -14.83 -16.35
CA ALA A 261 -4.37 -14.65 -16.20
C ALA A 261 -4.90 -13.33 -16.81
N GLY A 262 -4.00 -12.42 -17.21
CA GLY A 262 -4.33 -11.22 -17.95
C GLY A 262 -4.29 -9.92 -17.16
N VAL A 263 -3.73 -9.95 -15.95
CA VAL A 263 -3.47 -8.74 -15.16
C VAL A 263 -2.29 -7.98 -15.78
N CYS A 264 -2.50 -6.70 -16.07
CA CYS A 264 -1.52 -5.82 -16.69
C CYS A 264 -0.98 -4.73 -15.77
N SER A 265 -1.54 -4.57 -14.57
CA SER A 265 -1.01 -3.67 -13.54
C SER A 265 -1.05 -4.34 -12.17
N PHE A 266 0.11 -4.42 -11.53
CA PHE A 266 0.33 -4.96 -10.20
C PHE A 266 0.31 -3.82 -9.19
N LYS A 267 -0.78 -3.75 -8.42
CA LYS A 267 -1.00 -2.68 -7.45
C LYS A 267 -0.52 -3.10 -6.06
N VAL A 268 0.25 -2.23 -5.41
CA VAL A 268 0.65 -2.38 -4.00
C VAL A 268 -0.21 -1.48 -3.11
N GLU A 269 -0.78 -2.03 -2.04
CA GLU A 269 -1.43 -1.22 -0.99
C GLU A 269 -0.40 -0.73 0.04
N GLY A 270 -0.59 0.49 0.54
CA GLY A 270 0.28 1.03 1.58
C GLY A 270 0.46 2.55 1.60
N ARG A 271 -0.53 3.37 1.21
CA ARG A 271 -0.37 4.85 1.22
C ARG A 271 0.09 5.43 2.56
N THR A 272 -0.36 4.81 3.66
CA THR A 272 -0.01 5.20 5.03
C THR A 272 1.28 4.56 5.54
N LYS A 273 1.90 3.66 4.78
CA LYS A 273 3.15 3.00 5.17
C LYS A 273 4.33 3.96 5.03
N SER A 274 5.45 3.61 5.66
CA SER A 274 6.67 4.42 5.66
C SER A 274 7.35 4.44 4.29
N VAL A 275 8.23 5.42 4.07
CA VAL A 275 9.10 5.45 2.88
C VAL A 275 9.97 4.20 2.76
N ASN A 276 10.41 3.61 3.87
CA ASN A 276 11.08 2.30 3.91
C ASN A 276 10.22 1.19 3.29
N TYR A 277 8.94 1.09 3.66
CA TYR A 277 8.04 0.12 3.05
C TYR A 277 7.92 0.33 1.55
N VAL A 278 7.66 1.57 1.12
CA VAL A 278 7.51 1.90 -0.31
C VAL A 278 8.77 1.50 -1.10
N SER A 279 9.94 1.82 -0.57
CA SER A 279 11.24 1.59 -1.22
C SER A 279 11.56 0.10 -1.36
N LEU A 280 11.52 -0.66 -0.25
CA LEU A 280 11.86 -2.09 -0.28
C LEU A 280 10.84 -2.90 -1.07
N VAL A 281 9.54 -2.59 -0.94
CA VAL A 281 8.51 -3.30 -1.70
C VAL A 281 8.63 -2.98 -3.19
N ALA A 282 8.85 -1.72 -3.58
CA ALA A 282 9.07 -1.36 -4.98
C ALA A 282 10.27 -2.11 -5.57
N ARG A 283 11.40 -2.12 -4.85
CA ARG A 283 12.62 -2.83 -5.27
C ARG A 283 12.37 -4.33 -5.48
N ALA A 284 11.76 -4.98 -4.50
CA ALA A 284 11.50 -6.41 -4.53
C ALA A 284 10.57 -6.79 -5.70
N TYR A 285 9.46 -6.08 -5.86
CA TYR A 285 8.52 -6.36 -6.95
C TYR A 285 9.09 -6.00 -8.33
N LYS A 286 9.86 -4.91 -8.44
CA LYS A 286 10.54 -4.58 -9.70
C LYS A 286 11.50 -5.70 -10.11
N ASN A 287 12.32 -6.19 -9.19
CA ASN A 287 13.25 -7.29 -9.47
C ASN A 287 12.49 -8.57 -9.86
N ALA A 288 11.45 -8.94 -9.13
CA ALA A 288 10.62 -10.09 -9.45
C ALA A 288 9.95 -9.97 -10.84
N ILE A 289 9.46 -8.78 -11.21
CA ILE A 289 8.89 -8.52 -12.54
C ILE A 289 9.97 -8.63 -13.62
N ASP A 290 11.14 -8.04 -13.41
CA ASP A 290 12.23 -8.08 -14.38
C ASP A 290 12.72 -9.52 -14.62
N ASP A 291 12.84 -10.32 -13.57
CA ASP A 291 13.23 -11.74 -13.65
C ASP A 291 12.16 -12.57 -14.37
N MET A 292 10.88 -12.38 -14.02
CA MET A 292 9.74 -12.97 -14.70
C MET A 292 9.74 -12.66 -16.20
N MET A 293 9.95 -11.39 -16.58
CA MET A 293 9.99 -10.97 -17.99
C MET A 293 11.20 -11.52 -18.76
N ARG A 294 12.29 -11.86 -18.06
CA ARG A 294 13.45 -12.57 -18.63
C ARG A 294 13.25 -14.09 -18.66
N GLY A 295 12.14 -14.62 -18.14
CA GLY A 295 11.88 -16.05 -18.01
C GLY A 295 12.76 -16.74 -16.97
N GLN A 296 13.29 -15.99 -16.00
CA GLN A 296 14.10 -16.51 -14.91
C GLN A 296 13.21 -17.08 -13.80
N ALA A 297 13.75 -18.03 -13.04
CA ALA A 297 13.09 -18.54 -11.84
C ALA A 297 13.00 -17.44 -10.77
N PHE A 298 11.95 -17.48 -9.96
CA PHE A 298 11.75 -16.51 -8.87
C PHE A 298 12.92 -16.57 -7.87
N ASP A 299 13.54 -15.41 -7.62
CA ASP A 299 14.57 -15.28 -6.58
C ASP A 299 13.94 -15.24 -5.18
N GLN A 300 14.13 -16.34 -4.45
CA GLN A 300 13.65 -16.49 -3.07
C GLN A 300 14.24 -15.45 -2.10
N SER A 301 15.39 -14.85 -2.42
CA SER A 301 16.02 -13.83 -1.57
C SER A 301 15.13 -12.59 -1.41
N LEU A 302 14.28 -12.29 -2.40
CA LEU A 302 13.35 -11.15 -2.40
C LEU A 302 12.29 -11.26 -1.30
N LEU A 303 11.99 -12.47 -0.82
CA LEU A 303 11.10 -12.66 0.33
C LEU A 303 11.71 -12.06 1.60
N GLY A 304 13.03 -12.23 1.77
CA GLY A 304 13.77 -11.66 2.89
C GLY A 304 13.73 -10.13 2.92
N ASP A 305 13.70 -9.48 1.77
CA ASP A 305 13.56 -8.01 1.68
C ASP A 305 12.17 -7.53 2.09
N LEU A 306 11.12 -8.28 1.75
CA LEU A 306 9.75 -8.00 2.22
C LEU A 306 9.61 -8.28 3.72
N ASP A 307 10.29 -9.29 4.24
CA ASP A 307 10.30 -9.57 5.68
C ASP A 307 11.05 -8.49 6.49
N LYS A 308 11.84 -7.60 5.87
CA LYS A 308 12.43 -6.42 6.54
C LYS A 308 11.43 -5.31 6.80
N VAL A 309 10.25 -5.32 6.14
CA VAL A 309 9.24 -4.26 6.31
C VAL A 309 8.14 -4.68 7.28
N ALA A 310 7.65 -3.72 8.06
CA ALA A 310 6.62 -3.95 9.06
C ALA A 310 5.33 -4.53 8.46
N ASN A 311 5.04 -5.78 8.81
CA ASN A 311 3.87 -6.55 8.34
C ASN A 311 3.20 -7.32 9.50
N ARG A 312 2.08 -8.00 9.20
CA ARG A 312 1.32 -8.84 10.13
C ARG A 312 1.36 -10.31 9.73
N GLY A 313 2.48 -10.76 9.20
CA GLY A 313 2.56 -12.01 8.46
C GLY A 313 1.90 -11.87 7.09
N TYR A 314 2.21 -12.85 6.23
CA TYR A 314 1.77 -12.87 4.85
C TYR A 314 0.82 -14.04 4.56
N ASP A 315 -0.09 -13.80 3.62
CA ASP A 315 -0.99 -14.79 3.05
C ASP A 315 -1.23 -14.47 1.57
N THR A 316 -1.57 -15.48 0.77
CA THR A 316 -1.85 -15.31 -0.67
C THR A 316 -3.30 -14.88 -0.94
N GLY A 317 -4.16 -14.86 0.08
CA GLY A 317 -5.55 -14.47 -0.03
C GLY A 317 -6.36 -15.40 -0.94
N PHE A 318 -7.51 -14.92 -1.39
CA PHE A 318 -8.40 -15.67 -2.29
C PHE A 318 -7.71 -16.00 -3.62
N MET A 319 -6.86 -15.12 -4.13
CA MET A 319 -6.31 -15.28 -5.49
C MET A 319 -5.66 -16.64 -5.74
N MET A 320 -4.93 -17.18 -4.77
CA MET A 320 -4.28 -18.50 -4.86
C MET A 320 -4.93 -19.58 -3.99
N SER A 321 -5.87 -19.21 -3.11
CA SER A 321 -6.48 -20.14 -2.15
C SER A 321 -8.00 -20.14 -2.30
N LYS A 322 -8.59 -21.32 -2.51
CA LYS A 322 -10.05 -21.48 -2.71
C LYS A 322 -10.90 -20.83 -1.61
N LEU A 323 -10.40 -20.78 -0.37
CA LEU A 323 -10.94 -20.02 0.75
C LEU A 323 -9.79 -19.71 1.74
N PRO A 324 -9.51 -18.44 2.07
CA PRO A 324 -8.59 -18.09 3.16
C PRO A 324 -9.10 -18.68 4.47
N GLY A 325 -8.30 -19.54 5.10
CA GLY A 325 -8.66 -20.24 6.33
C GLY A 325 -8.21 -19.51 7.59
N HIS A 326 -8.34 -20.15 8.76
CA HIS A 326 -7.85 -19.60 10.03
C HIS A 326 -6.37 -19.14 9.95
N LYS A 327 -5.52 -19.86 9.20
CA LYS A 327 -4.10 -19.51 9.01
C LYS A 327 -3.87 -18.18 8.28
N SER A 328 -4.87 -17.65 7.59
CA SER A 328 -4.82 -16.37 6.89
C SER A 328 -5.11 -15.17 7.80
N GLN A 329 -5.43 -15.41 9.08
CA GLN A 329 -5.61 -14.39 10.11
C GLN A 329 -4.33 -14.26 10.96
N ASN A 330 -4.07 -13.06 11.49
CA ASN A 330 -3.02 -12.88 12.51
C ASN A 330 -3.65 -12.80 13.89
N TYR A 331 -3.43 -13.84 14.69
CA TYR A 331 -3.94 -13.96 16.07
C TYR A 331 -2.94 -13.51 17.14
N GLU A 332 -1.66 -13.37 16.78
CA GLU A 332 -0.60 -13.09 17.76
C GLU A 332 -0.54 -11.60 18.08
N THR A 333 -0.58 -10.75 17.04
CA THR A 333 -0.50 -9.30 17.22
C THR A 333 -1.29 -8.54 16.17
N SER A 334 -1.87 -7.44 16.61
CA SER A 334 -2.66 -6.55 15.77
C SER A 334 -1.82 -5.40 15.17
N VAL A 335 -0.63 -5.15 15.73
CA VAL A 335 0.35 -4.17 15.26
C VAL A 335 1.28 -4.83 14.25
N ALA A 336 1.61 -4.14 13.16
CA ALA A 336 2.60 -4.61 12.20
C ALA A 336 4.02 -4.56 12.83
N ARG A 337 4.38 -5.59 13.60
CA ARG A 337 5.67 -5.71 14.30
C ARG A 337 6.54 -6.84 13.75
N HIS A 338 6.03 -7.62 12.80
CA HIS A 338 6.86 -8.59 12.13
C HIS A 338 7.76 -7.85 11.14
N PHE A 339 9.05 -7.82 11.45
CA PHE A 339 10.11 -7.37 10.57
C PHE A 339 11.43 -8.00 11.03
N THR A 340 12.31 -8.32 10.10
CA THR A 340 13.66 -8.83 10.40
C THR A 340 14.66 -7.71 10.70
N ARG A 341 14.33 -6.47 10.31
CA ARG A 341 15.15 -5.27 10.52
C ARG A 341 14.30 -4.04 10.83
N LYS A 342 14.87 -3.06 11.53
CA LYS A 342 14.24 -1.77 11.82
C LYS A 342 14.63 -0.72 10.79
N PHE A 343 13.71 0.18 10.50
CA PHE A 343 13.99 1.36 9.67
C PHE A 343 14.80 2.38 10.48
N GLY A 344 16.10 2.51 10.19
CA GLY A 344 17.02 3.42 10.87
C GLY A 344 16.85 4.87 10.46
N GLY A 345 16.62 5.13 9.18
CA GLY A 345 16.39 6.48 8.67
C GLY A 345 16.56 6.62 7.16
N VAL A 346 16.39 7.84 6.69
CA VAL A 346 16.46 8.23 5.28
C VAL A 346 17.78 8.95 5.03
N ILE A 347 18.57 8.51 4.05
CA ILE A 347 19.76 9.23 3.63
C ILE A 347 19.32 10.49 2.87
N THR A 348 19.71 11.64 3.39
CA THR A 348 19.38 12.95 2.81
C THR A 348 20.59 13.52 2.08
N ARG A 349 20.38 14.49 1.19
CA ARG A 349 21.47 15.33 0.69
C ARG A 349 21.49 16.61 1.53
N PHE A 350 22.53 16.76 2.33
CA PHE A 350 22.74 17.96 3.15
C PHE A 350 24.00 18.69 2.68
N ASP A 351 23.89 19.98 2.37
CA ASP A 351 24.95 20.76 1.70
C ASP A 351 26.29 20.75 2.46
N ASN A 352 26.24 20.66 3.78
CA ASN A 352 27.42 20.64 4.65
C ASN A 352 27.78 19.24 5.18
N THR A 353 27.46 18.18 4.43
CA THR A 353 27.85 16.81 4.82
C THR A 353 29.38 16.70 4.82
N PRO A 354 30.02 16.35 5.95
CA PRO A 354 31.47 16.19 5.98
C PRO A 354 31.93 15.05 5.06
N ALA A 355 33.12 15.18 4.46
CA ALA A 355 33.69 14.11 3.64
C ALA A 355 33.86 12.81 4.45
N GLY A 356 33.44 11.67 3.88
CA GLY A 356 33.43 10.37 4.56
C GLY A 356 32.22 10.15 5.49
N TYR A 357 31.18 10.99 5.39
CA TYR A 357 29.95 10.82 6.16
C TYR A 357 28.71 10.71 5.27
N LEU A 358 27.70 10.03 5.79
CA LEU A 358 26.33 10.04 5.27
C LEU A 358 25.47 10.98 6.12
N SER A 359 24.79 11.94 5.49
CA SER A 359 23.72 12.67 6.17
C SER A 359 22.44 11.85 6.20
N ILE A 360 21.85 11.72 7.39
CA ILE A 360 20.69 10.88 7.63
C ILE A 360 19.63 11.64 8.44
N ASP A 361 18.38 11.58 8.00
CA ASP A 361 17.21 11.86 8.81
C ASP A 361 16.83 10.60 9.61
N VAL A 362 17.13 10.63 10.91
CA VAL A 362 17.06 9.45 11.78
C VAL A 362 15.61 9.18 12.19
N ARG A 363 15.15 7.96 11.93
CA ARG A 363 13.78 7.50 12.24
C ARG A 363 13.74 6.51 13.41
N ASN A 364 14.86 5.91 13.77
CA ASN A 364 14.98 5.02 14.93
C ASN A 364 16.35 5.18 15.59
N LYS A 365 16.49 4.75 16.85
CA LYS A 365 17.73 4.94 17.63
C LYS A 365 18.92 4.29 16.92
N LEU A 366 19.97 5.08 16.69
CA LEU A 366 21.28 4.67 16.20
C LEU A 366 22.31 4.86 17.31
N SER A 367 23.34 4.00 17.33
CA SER A 367 24.42 4.08 18.30
C SER A 367 25.74 3.69 17.63
N VAL A 368 26.84 4.28 18.09
CA VAL A 368 28.19 3.89 17.65
C VAL A 368 28.42 2.39 17.92
N GLY A 369 29.10 1.72 17.00
CA GLY A 369 29.34 0.27 17.02
C GLY A 369 28.19 -0.58 16.48
N LYS A 370 27.07 0.01 16.07
CA LYS A 370 25.93 -0.75 15.53
C LYS A 370 26.13 -1.11 14.05
N GLU A 371 25.87 -2.37 13.72
CA GLU A 371 25.80 -2.87 12.34
C GLU A 371 24.55 -2.35 11.62
N CYS A 372 24.77 -1.84 10.41
CA CYS A 372 23.75 -1.25 9.57
C CYS A 372 23.84 -1.77 8.13
N GLU A 373 22.74 -1.67 7.41
CA GLU A 373 22.63 -1.99 6.00
C GLU A 373 22.07 -0.77 5.26
N LEU A 374 22.86 -0.21 4.35
CA LEU A 374 22.48 0.87 3.47
C LEU A 374 21.89 0.28 2.19
N ILE A 375 20.59 0.49 2.01
CA ILE A 375 19.82 0.02 0.87
C ILE A 375 19.69 1.18 -0.11
N THR A 376 20.06 0.96 -1.37
CA THR A 376 19.91 1.96 -2.45
C THR A 376 19.15 1.35 -3.63
N PRO A 377 18.67 2.16 -4.59
CA PRO A 377 17.93 1.63 -5.73
C PRO A 377 18.73 0.73 -6.67
N GLU A 378 20.00 1.05 -6.91
CA GLU A 378 20.80 0.44 -7.99
C GLU A 378 21.82 -0.60 -7.53
N LYS A 379 22.19 -0.59 -6.24
CA LYS A 379 23.25 -1.44 -5.70
C LYS A 379 22.73 -2.46 -4.70
N GLU A 380 23.46 -3.56 -4.60
CA GLU A 380 23.31 -4.48 -3.49
C GLU A 380 23.45 -3.76 -2.14
N PRO A 381 22.70 -4.19 -1.10
CA PRO A 381 22.78 -3.55 0.20
C PRO A 381 24.21 -3.54 0.76
N ILE A 382 24.66 -2.37 1.18
CA ILE A 382 26.02 -2.17 1.71
C ILE A 382 25.98 -2.31 3.23
N ARG A 383 26.72 -3.27 3.78
CA ARG A 383 26.83 -3.47 5.23
C ARG A 383 28.01 -2.69 5.81
N PHE A 384 27.81 -2.06 6.95
CA PHE A 384 28.84 -1.30 7.64
C PHE A 384 28.54 -1.11 9.13
N THR A 385 29.58 -0.88 9.92
CA THR A 385 29.48 -0.49 11.33
C THR A 385 29.51 1.02 11.47
N ILE A 386 28.63 1.59 12.30
CA ILE A 386 28.68 3.03 12.61
C ILE A 386 29.91 3.31 13.49
N ASN A 387 30.95 3.89 12.92
CA ASN A 387 32.18 4.21 13.66
C ASN A 387 32.08 5.52 14.46
N LYS A 388 31.29 6.48 13.96
CA LYS A 388 31.11 7.79 14.59
C LYS A 388 29.80 8.43 14.15
N ILE A 389 29.17 9.17 15.05
CA ILE A 389 27.97 9.96 14.78
C ILE A 389 28.26 11.42 15.12
N LEU A 390 27.93 12.34 14.21
CA LEU A 390 27.96 13.77 14.45
C LEU A 390 26.54 14.36 14.42
N ASN A 391 26.28 15.34 15.28
CA ASN A 391 25.08 16.17 15.17
C ASN A 391 25.27 17.31 14.14
N LEU A 392 24.24 18.14 13.92
CA LEU A 392 24.31 19.29 13.01
C LEU A 392 25.37 20.35 13.37
N LYS A 393 25.87 20.35 14.61
CA LYS A 393 26.96 21.24 15.06
C LYS A 393 28.35 20.61 14.87
N ASN A 394 28.43 19.44 14.21
CA ASN A 394 29.64 18.63 14.08
C ASN A 394 30.22 18.13 15.41
N GLU A 395 29.40 18.07 16.46
CA GLU A 395 29.79 17.51 17.76
C GLU A 395 29.60 15.99 17.74
N SER A 396 30.58 15.26 18.27
CA SER A 396 30.51 13.80 18.38
C SER A 396 29.47 13.39 19.42
N VAL A 397 28.59 12.46 19.07
CA VAL A 397 27.59 11.89 19.96
C VAL A 397 27.62 10.36 19.89
N GLU A 398 27.30 9.71 21.00
CA GLU A 398 27.22 8.23 21.05
C GLU A 398 25.92 7.69 20.46
N ILE A 399 24.85 8.50 20.50
CA ILE A 399 23.49 8.09 20.16
C ILE A 399 22.80 9.17 19.34
N ALA A 400 22.14 8.77 18.24
CA ALA A 400 21.15 9.57 17.53
C ALA A 400 19.75 8.99 17.75
N ASN A 401 18.80 9.81 18.20
CA ASN A 401 17.43 9.37 18.43
C ASN A 401 16.55 9.68 17.21
N GLY A 402 15.49 8.89 17.04
CA GLY A 402 14.52 9.13 15.96
C GLY A 402 13.76 10.44 16.17
N GLY A 403 13.58 11.22 15.10
CA GLY A 403 12.76 12.44 15.10
C GLY A 403 13.43 13.67 15.72
N THR A 404 14.73 13.62 16.04
CA THR A 404 15.47 14.75 16.63
C THR A 404 16.30 15.54 15.60
N GLY A 405 16.21 15.20 14.31
CA GLY A 405 16.84 15.93 13.21
C GLY A 405 17.85 15.11 12.42
N ILE A 406 18.66 15.82 11.62
CA ILE A 406 19.68 15.24 10.74
C ILE A 406 20.96 14.96 11.53
N TYR A 407 21.58 13.81 11.26
CA TYR A 407 22.89 13.41 11.80
C TYR A 407 23.84 13.03 10.67
N PHE A 408 25.14 12.96 10.96
CA PHE A 408 26.16 12.49 10.03
C PHE A 408 26.79 11.19 10.55
N LEU A 409 26.72 10.12 9.77
CA LEU A 409 27.30 8.82 10.11
C LEU A 409 28.61 8.61 9.37
N ALA A 410 29.70 8.37 10.10
CA ALA A 410 30.99 8.04 9.48
C ALA A 410 30.98 6.63 8.90
N GLY A 411 31.58 6.47 7.73
CA GLY A 411 31.91 5.17 7.15
C GLY A 411 32.69 5.33 5.84
N ASP A 412 33.17 4.20 5.31
CA ASP A 412 33.90 4.16 4.04
C ASP A 412 32.94 4.25 2.85
N PHE A 413 32.38 5.46 2.67
CA PHE A 413 31.49 5.77 1.56
C PHE A 413 32.19 6.70 0.58
N ASP A 414 32.34 6.26 -0.66
CA ASP A 414 32.92 7.11 -1.72
C ASP A 414 32.07 8.36 -1.99
N LYS A 415 30.74 8.24 -1.88
CA LYS A 415 29.75 9.31 -2.11
C LYS A 415 28.48 9.08 -1.28
N ASN A 416 27.80 10.17 -0.92
CA ASN A 416 26.48 10.13 -0.31
C ASN A 416 25.41 9.75 -1.36
N PRO A 417 24.77 8.57 -1.30
CA PRO A 417 23.85 8.13 -2.33
C PRO A 417 22.54 8.92 -2.28
N SER A 418 21.95 9.16 -3.44
CA SER A 418 20.56 9.61 -3.50
C SER A 418 19.61 8.47 -3.14
N HIS A 419 18.52 8.80 -2.46
CA HIS A 419 17.46 7.86 -2.13
C HIS A 419 17.92 6.66 -1.29
N GLY A 420 18.90 6.84 -0.40
CA GLY A 420 19.34 5.77 0.49
C GLY A 420 18.37 5.53 1.65
N ILE A 421 18.18 4.26 2.02
CA ILE A 421 17.42 3.83 3.19
C ILE A 421 18.38 3.09 4.13
N LEU A 422 18.48 3.55 5.38
CA LEU A 422 19.24 2.86 6.41
C LEU A 422 18.36 1.83 7.10
N SER A 423 18.77 0.57 7.05
CA SER A 423 18.17 -0.54 7.77
C SER A 423 19.10 -0.99 8.89
N ILE A 424 18.56 -1.26 10.07
CA ILE A 424 19.35 -1.61 11.27
C ILE A 424 18.82 -2.88 11.88
N GLU A 425 19.66 -3.58 12.65
CA GLU A 425 19.18 -4.73 13.41
C GLU A 425 18.11 -4.34 14.44
N PRO A 426 17.16 -5.25 14.75
CA PRO A 426 16.06 -5.03 15.68
C PRO A 426 16.46 -4.51 17.07
#